data_AF-A0A8X7PH77-F1
#
_entry.id   AF-A0A8X7PH77-F1
#
_cell.length_a   1.000
_cell.length_b   1.000
_cell.length_c   1.000
_cell.angle_alpha   90.00
_cell.angle_beta   90.00
_cell.angle_gamma   90.00
#
_symmetry.space_group_name_H-M   'P 1'
#
loop_
_entity.id
_entity.type
_entity.pdbx_description
1 polymer ?
#
loop_
_entity_poly.entity_id
_entity_poly.type
_entity_poly.pdbx_seq_one_letter_code
_entity_poly.pdbx_strand_id
1 'polypeptide(L)'
;MYDTILRQRIATNAVGTNVTPVFADNLPGLNTLGIAFARVDYAPNGLIPPHTHPRASEFLIVQEGSLYAVGLIHFHVNVGRGPAVAFTAFNSQNPGLITIAKTVFGSNPRINPNALAKAFQLDPRIVMSLQTKF
;
A
#
# COMPACT_ATOMS: atom_id res chain seq x y z
N MET A 1 -14.03 10.26 -14.10
CA MET A 1 -13.06 9.22 -13.72
C MET A 1 -11.69 9.44 -14.36
N TYR A 2 -11.59 9.57 -15.69
CA TYR A 2 -10.30 9.76 -16.40
C TYR A 2 -9.45 10.94 -15.92
N ASP A 3 -10.06 12.07 -15.54
CA ASP A 3 -9.32 13.25 -15.04
C ASP A 3 -8.66 13.01 -13.66
N THR A 4 -9.14 12.03 -12.89
CA THR A 4 -8.69 11.79 -11.51
C THR A 4 -7.30 11.17 -11.44
N ILE A 5 -6.95 10.30 -12.39
CA ILE A 5 -5.66 9.60 -12.39
C ILE A 5 -4.54 10.43 -13.03
N LEU A 6 -4.88 11.48 -13.79
CA LEU A 6 -3.89 12.32 -14.46
C LEU A 6 -3.35 13.45 -13.58
N ARG A 7 -4.08 13.81 -12.50
CA ARG A 7 -3.72 14.93 -11.63
C ARG A 7 -2.82 14.50 -10.48
N GLN A 8 -1.68 15.17 -10.35
CA GLN A 8 -0.80 15.03 -9.20
C GLN A 8 -1.45 15.58 -7.94
N ARG A 9 -1.29 14.84 -6.83
CA ARG A 9 -1.81 15.24 -5.53
C ARG A 9 -0.70 15.16 -4.50
N ILE A 10 -0.31 16.30 -3.95
CA ILE A 10 0.64 16.34 -2.83
C ILE A 10 0.01 15.56 -1.67
N ALA A 11 0.72 14.55 -1.18
CA ALA A 11 0.27 13.76 -0.05
C ALA A 11 0.59 14.46 1.27
N THR A 12 -0.43 14.67 2.10
CA THR A 12 -0.34 15.36 3.40
C THR A 12 -0.76 14.47 4.58
N ASN A 13 -0.97 13.18 4.31
CA ASN A 13 -1.32 12.19 5.33
C ASN A 13 -0.09 11.63 6.05
N ALA A 14 -0.30 10.87 7.13
CA ALA A 14 0.76 10.39 8.01
C ALA A 14 1.82 9.50 7.33
N VAL A 15 1.49 8.86 6.21
CA VAL A 15 2.45 8.04 5.44
C VAL A 15 3.05 8.80 4.26
N GLY A 16 2.60 10.03 3.99
CA GLY A 16 3.13 10.86 2.91
C GLY A 16 2.87 10.31 1.50
N THR A 17 1.84 9.48 1.33
CA THR A 17 1.52 8.87 0.02
C THR A 17 0.02 8.86 -0.26
N ASN A 18 -0.39 9.22 -1.47
CA ASN A 18 -1.76 9.08 -1.96
C ASN A 18 -1.82 7.99 -3.02
N VAL A 19 -2.77 7.06 -2.89
CA VAL A 19 -3.05 6.03 -3.91
C VAL A 19 -4.40 6.34 -4.55
N THR A 20 -4.44 6.44 -5.87
CA THR A 20 -5.66 6.60 -6.66
C THR A 20 -5.93 5.33 -7.45
N PRO A 21 -6.79 4.42 -6.95
CA PRO A 21 -7.06 3.15 -7.61
C PRO A 21 -7.98 3.33 -8.83
N VAL A 22 -7.75 2.50 -9.84
CA VAL A 22 -8.58 2.33 -11.03
C VAL A 22 -8.82 0.82 -11.18
N PHE A 23 -9.69 0.32 -10.31
CA PHE A 23 -10.09 -1.08 -10.23
C PHE A 23 -11.50 -1.24 -10.82
N ALA A 24 -11.98 -2.47 -10.99
CA ALA A 24 -13.34 -2.74 -11.51
C ALA A 24 -14.46 -2.00 -10.72
N ASP A 25 -14.30 -1.84 -9.40
CA ASP A 25 -15.27 -1.15 -8.56
C ASP A 25 -15.40 0.34 -8.88
N ASN A 26 -14.31 0.95 -9.38
CA ASN A 26 -14.28 2.37 -9.73
C ASN A 26 -14.45 2.58 -11.25
N LEU A 27 -13.91 1.68 -12.09
CA LEU A 27 -14.00 1.68 -13.55
C LEU A 27 -14.63 0.34 -14.01
N PRO A 28 -15.98 0.26 -14.08
CA PRO A 28 -16.67 -0.99 -14.44
C PRO A 28 -16.28 -1.58 -15.80
N GLY A 29 -15.72 -0.77 -16.71
CA GLY A 29 -15.18 -1.24 -17.99
C GLY A 29 -13.98 -2.19 -17.86
N LEU A 30 -13.37 -2.32 -16.68
CA LEU A 30 -12.32 -3.31 -16.40
C LEU A 30 -12.86 -4.68 -16.01
N ASN A 31 -14.19 -4.82 -15.84
CA ASN A 31 -14.80 -6.12 -15.59
C ASN A 31 -14.45 -7.10 -16.72
N THR A 32 -14.12 -8.33 -16.33
CA THR A 32 -13.71 -9.46 -17.19
C THR A 32 -12.40 -9.30 -17.94
N LEU A 33 -11.76 -8.13 -17.91
CA LEU A 33 -10.47 -7.90 -18.57
C LEU A 33 -9.26 -8.42 -17.79
N GLY A 34 -9.44 -8.72 -16.49
CA GLY A 34 -8.37 -9.27 -15.66
C GLY A 34 -7.22 -8.28 -15.38
N ILE A 35 -7.46 -6.98 -15.49
CA ILE A 35 -6.44 -5.94 -15.27
C ILE A 35 -6.96 -4.80 -14.41
N ALA A 36 -6.05 -4.17 -13.67
CA ALA A 36 -6.32 -2.97 -12.89
C ALA A 36 -5.09 -2.06 -12.82
N PHE A 37 -5.29 -0.81 -12.43
CA PHE A 37 -4.22 0.17 -12.32
C PHE A 37 -4.34 0.99 -11.04
N ALA A 38 -3.26 1.63 -10.62
CA ALA A 38 -3.33 2.75 -9.69
C ALA A 38 -2.25 3.78 -10.00
N ARG A 39 -2.55 5.05 -9.69
CA ARG A 39 -1.53 6.09 -9.55
C ARG A 39 -1.13 6.21 -8.10
N VAL A 40 0.14 6.45 -7.87
CA VAL A 40 0.68 6.72 -6.53
C VAL A 40 1.50 8.01 -6.55
N ASP A 41 1.11 8.95 -5.70
CA ASP A 41 1.81 10.22 -5.50
C ASP A 41 2.48 10.22 -4.12
N TYR A 42 3.79 10.49 -4.08
CA TYR A 42 4.60 10.47 -2.87
C TYR A 42 5.10 11.89 -2.57
N ALA A 43 4.96 12.33 -1.32
CA ALA A 43 5.77 13.42 -0.78
C ALA A 43 7.23 12.96 -0.60
N PRO A 44 8.21 13.86 -0.36
CA PRO A 44 9.54 13.46 0.10
C PRO A 44 9.43 12.55 1.34
N ASN A 45 10.14 11.42 1.34
CA ASN A 45 10.03 10.35 2.35
C ASN A 45 8.66 9.65 2.45
N GLY A 46 7.74 9.88 1.51
CA GLY A 46 6.46 9.17 1.45
C GLY A 46 6.67 7.66 1.33
N LEU A 47 5.86 6.90 2.07
CA LEU A 47 5.93 5.45 2.20
C LEU A 47 4.58 4.81 1.85
N ILE A 48 4.61 3.75 1.06
CA ILE A 48 3.60 2.70 1.11
C ILE A 48 4.14 1.61 2.06
N PRO A 49 3.51 1.40 3.23
CA PRO A 49 4.00 0.41 4.18
C PRO A 49 4.03 -1.01 3.59
N PRO A 50 4.77 -1.95 4.21
CA PRO A 50 4.79 -3.34 3.79
C PRO A 50 3.39 -3.89 3.58
N HIS A 51 3.11 -4.39 2.37
CA HIS A 51 1.82 -4.91 1.98
C HIS A 51 1.95 -6.01 0.92
N THR A 52 0.82 -6.65 0.61
CA THR A 52 0.70 -7.64 -0.45
C THR A 52 -0.63 -7.50 -1.19
N HIS A 53 -0.63 -7.96 -2.45
CA HIS A 53 -1.81 -8.08 -3.30
C HIS A 53 -2.18 -9.56 -3.39
N PRO A 54 -3.20 -10.04 -2.67
CA PRO A 54 -3.50 -11.47 -2.56
C PRO A 54 -3.97 -12.10 -3.87
N ARG A 55 -4.32 -11.30 -4.89
CA ARG A 55 -4.89 -11.78 -6.16
C ARG A 55 -4.16 -11.25 -7.39
N ALA A 56 -3.01 -10.61 -7.26
CA ALA A 56 -2.28 -10.07 -8.41
C ALA A 56 -0.77 -9.95 -8.16
N SER A 57 -0.02 -10.05 -9.25
CA SER A 57 1.31 -9.48 -9.34
C SER A 57 1.20 -7.98 -9.64
N GLU A 58 2.20 -7.22 -9.20
CA GLU A 58 2.30 -5.78 -9.43
C GLU A 58 3.42 -5.45 -10.43
N PHE A 59 3.14 -4.53 -11.35
CA PHE A 59 4.13 -3.92 -12.23
C PHE A 59 4.16 -2.41 -12.00
N LEU A 60 5.23 -1.90 -11.40
CA LEU A 60 5.40 -0.49 -11.03
C LEU A 60 6.32 0.24 -12.03
N ILE A 61 5.87 1.38 -12.55
CA ILE A 61 6.65 2.31 -13.37
C ILE A 61 6.75 3.64 -12.63
N VAL A 62 7.97 4.13 -12.40
CA VAL A 62 8.21 5.48 -11.88
C VAL A 62 8.14 6.48 -13.05
N GLN A 63 7.22 7.43 -12.96
CA GLN A 63 7.12 8.51 -13.94
C GLN A 63 8.01 9.70 -13.55
N GLU A 64 8.10 10.02 -12.26
CA GLU A 64 8.90 11.14 -11.76
C GLU A 64 9.45 10.81 -10.36
N GLY A 65 10.66 11.32 -10.04
CA GLY A 65 11.29 11.19 -8.74
C GLY A 65 12.14 9.94 -8.59
N SER A 66 12.35 9.49 -7.34
CA SER A 66 13.21 8.34 -7.04
C SER A 66 12.57 7.47 -5.96
N LEU A 67 12.17 6.26 -6.35
CA LEU A 67 11.58 5.29 -5.44
C LEU A 67 12.54 4.14 -5.17
N TYR A 68 12.54 3.68 -3.92
CA TYR A 68 13.09 2.39 -3.53
C TYR A 68 11.94 1.42 -3.27
N ALA A 69 11.95 0.28 -3.95
CA ALA A 69 10.90 -0.73 -3.92
C ALA A 69 11.52 -2.15 -3.94
N VAL A 70 11.07 -3.04 -3.05
CA VAL A 70 11.60 -4.41 -2.97
C VAL A 70 10.62 -5.37 -2.29
N GLY A 71 10.62 -6.65 -2.71
CA GLY A 71 9.97 -7.77 -2.02
C GLY A 71 8.71 -8.32 -2.71
N LEU A 72 8.14 -9.39 -2.12
CA LEU A 72 6.79 -9.89 -2.47
C LEU A 72 5.74 -9.33 -1.49
N ILE A 73 6.04 -9.46 -0.19
CA ILE A 73 5.62 -8.44 0.78
C ILE A 73 6.51 -7.24 0.51
N HIS A 74 5.98 -6.27 -0.21
CA HIS A 74 6.75 -5.16 -0.72
C HIS A 74 6.32 -3.84 -0.10
N PHE A 75 7.19 -2.85 -0.23
CA PHE A 75 6.97 -1.48 0.21
C PHE A 75 7.63 -0.54 -0.80
N HIS A 76 7.14 0.69 -0.87
CA HIS A 76 7.69 1.74 -1.72
C HIS A 76 8.03 2.94 -0.86
N VAL A 77 9.24 3.48 -0.97
CA VAL A 77 9.62 4.71 -0.29
C VAL A 77 10.23 5.70 -1.27
N ASN A 78 9.79 6.94 -1.21
CA ASN A 78 10.40 8.03 -1.95
C ASN A 78 11.70 8.47 -1.26
N VAL A 79 12.83 8.09 -1.86
CA VAL A 79 14.18 8.43 -1.38
C VAL A 79 14.71 9.72 -2.03
N GLY A 80 13.95 10.30 -2.95
CA GLY A 80 14.26 11.58 -3.58
C GLY A 80 14.03 12.77 -2.65
N ARG A 81 14.66 13.90 -2.98
CA ARG A 81 14.49 15.17 -2.25
C ARG A 81 13.15 15.86 -2.56
N GLY A 82 12.56 15.56 -3.71
CA GLY A 82 11.28 16.11 -4.17
C GLY A 82 10.16 15.08 -4.15
N PRO A 83 8.93 15.47 -4.54
CA PRO A 83 7.83 14.53 -4.76
C PRO A 83 8.17 13.48 -5.82
N ALA A 84 7.49 12.34 -5.77
CA ALA A 84 7.58 11.29 -6.78
C ALA A 84 6.19 10.85 -7.24
N VAL A 85 6.10 10.40 -8.49
CA VAL A 85 4.88 9.87 -9.09
C VAL A 85 5.19 8.52 -9.72
N ALA A 86 4.38 7.52 -9.42
CA ALA A 86 4.46 6.20 -10.05
C ALA A 86 3.07 5.71 -10.47
N PHE A 87 3.08 4.83 -11.46
CA PHE A 87 1.90 4.10 -11.91
C PHE A 87 2.15 2.62 -11.71
N THR A 88 1.11 1.94 -11.28
CA THR A 88 1.14 0.51 -11.06
C THR A 88 0.04 -0.17 -11.86
N ALA A 89 0.35 -1.34 -12.40
CA ALA A 89 -0.57 -2.21 -13.11
C ALA A 89 -0.61 -3.60 -12.45
N PHE A 90 -1.79 -4.21 -12.47
CA PHE A 90 -2.06 -5.51 -11.85
C PHE A 90 -2.67 -6.45 -12.88
N ASN A 91 -2.31 -7.73 -12.82
CA ASN A 91 -2.95 -8.80 -13.62
C ASN A 91 -4.21 -9.37 -12.96
N SER A 92 -4.98 -8.51 -12.28
CA SER A 92 -6.32 -8.80 -11.79
C SER A 92 -7.12 -7.51 -11.74
N GLN A 93 -8.40 -7.59 -12.13
CA GLN A 93 -9.34 -6.45 -12.06
C GLN A 93 -9.64 -5.99 -10.62
N ASN A 94 -9.32 -6.84 -9.64
CA ASN A 94 -9.42 -6.55 -8.22
C ASN A 94 -8.24 -7.19 -7.47
N PRO A 95 -7.07 -6.53 -7.41
CA PRO A 95 -5.85 -7.12 -6.83
C PRO A 95 -5.96 -7.38 -5.32
N GLY A 96 -6.80 -6.61 -4.62
CA GLY A 96 -6.90 -6.58 -3.15
C GLY A 96 -5.68 -5.92 -2.50
N LEU A 97 -5.80 -5.48 -1.25
CA LEU A 97 -4.70 -4.84 -0.53
C LEU A 97 -4.67 -5.33 0.91
N ILE A 98 -3.54 -5.88 1.35
CA ILE A 98 -3.32 -6.31 2.74
C ILE A 98 -2.08 -5.59 3.26
N THR A 99 -2.27 -4.55 4.09
CA THR A 99 -1.15 -3.88 4.79
C THR A 99 -0.75 -4.68 6.02
N ILE A 100 0.49 -5.16 6.07
CA ILE A 100 0.93 -6.16 7.05
C ILE A 100 0.76 -5.66 8.50
N ALA A 101 1.28 -4.48 8.83
CA ALA A 101 1.23 -3.99 10.22
C ALA A 101 -0.23 -3.77 10.69
N LYS A 102 -1.08 -3.21 9.83
CA LYS A 102 -2.50 -3.01 10.16
C LYS A 102 -3.24 -4.34 10.31
N THR A 103 -2.97 -5.33 9.46
CA THR A 103 -3.60 -6.65 9.57
C THR A 103 -3.10 -7.43 10.79
N VAL A 104 -1.84 -7.30 11.17
CA VAL A 104 -1.26 -8.01 12.32
C VAL A 104 -1.65 -7.35 13.66
N PHE A 105 -1.54 -6.02 13.74
CA PHE A 105 -1.71 -5.29 15.01
C PHE A 105 -3.07 -4.57 15.14
N GLY A 106 -3.77 -4.29 14.04
CA GLY A 106 -5.04 -3.54 14.03
C GLY A 106 -6.24 -4.36 13.53
N SER A 107 -6.15 -5.69 13.49
CA SER A 107 -7.30 -6.53 13.09
C SER A 107 -8.46 -6.41 14.08
N ASN A 108 -9.67 -6.66 13.59
CA ASN A 108 -10.86 -6.80 14.42
C ASN A 108 -11.59 -8.12 14.12
N PRO A 109 -11.67 -9.07 15.07
CA PRO A 109 -11.12 -9.02 16.43
C PRO A 109 -9.58 -8.99 16.44
N ARG A 110 -9.00 -8.48 17.55
CA ARG A 110 -7.55 -8.42 17.73
C ARG A 110 -6.97 -9.84 17.81
N ILE A 111 -5.82 -10.06 17.17
CA ILE A 111 -5.05 -11.30 17.34
C ILE A 111 -4.55 -11.38 18.79
N ASN A 112 -4.54 -12.58 19.37
CA ASN A 112 -4.07 -12.82 20.73
C ASN A 112 -2.64 -12.27 20.94
N PRO A 113 -2.42 -11.36 21.91
CA PRO A 113 -1.13 -10.70 22.08
C PRO A 113 -0.01 -11.65 22.51
N ASN A 114 -0.32 -12.74 23.22
CA ASN A 114 0.69 -13.75 23.59
C ASN A 114 1.13 -14.59 22.38
N ALA A 115 0.22 -14.87 21.45
CA ALA A 115 0.55 -15.56 20.21
C ALA A 115 1.46 -14.70 19.33
N LEU A 116 1.12 -13.42 19.17
CA LEU A 116 1.98 -12.46 18.47
C LEU A 116 3.33 -12.25 19.19
N ALA A 117 3.34 -12.15 20.52
CA ALA A 117 4.56 -12.04 21.30
C ALA A 117 5.51 -13.20 21.05
N LYS A 118 4.99 -14.43 21.01
CA LYS A 118 5.76 -15.62 20.65
C LYS A 118 6.25 -15.59 19.20
N ALA A 119 5.40 -15.17 18.25
CA ALA A 119 5.76 -15.13 16.83
C ALA A 119 6.83 -14.07 16.51
N PHE A 120 6.74 -12.90 17.14
CA PHE A 120 7.67 -11.78 16.93
C PHE A 120 8.83 -11.75 17.94
N GLN A 121 8.86 -12.68 18.90
CA GLN A 121 9.85 -12.75 19.98
C GLN A 121 9.92 -11.46 20.82
N LEU A 122 8.75 -10.92 21.17
CA LEU A 122 8.59 -9.68 21.93
C LEU A 122 7.94 -9.95 23.29
N ASP A 123 8.07 -9.01 24.22
CA ASP A 123 7.24 -8.97 25.43
C ASP A 123 5.76 -8.71 25.02
N PRO A 124 4.77 -9.44 25.56
CA PRO A 124 3.35 -9.20 25.28
C PRO A 124 2.91 -7.75 25.49
N ARG A 125 3.54 -7.01 26.41
CA ARG A 125 3.26 -5.58 26.64
C ARG A 125 3.65 -4.70 25.47
N ILE A 126 4.74 -5.04 24.77
CA ILE A 126 5.12 -4.34 23.53
C ILE A 126 4.07 -4.60 22.46
N VAL A 127 3.63 -5.85 22.30
CA VAL A 127 2.57 -6.19 21.34
C VAL A 127 1.28 -5.44 21.65
N MET A 128 0.83 -5.42 22.91
CA MET A 128 -0.36 -4.67 23.31
C MET A 128 -0.21 -3.17 23.01
N SER A 129 0.97 -2.59 23.24
CA SER A 129 1.26 -1.19 22.88
C SER A 129 1.25 -0.94 21.36
N LEU A 130 1.71 -1.90 20.55
CA LEU A 130 1.59 -1.81 19.09
C LEU A 130 0.12 -1.88 18.66
N GLN A 131 -0.67 -2.78 19.24
CA GLN A 131 -2.10 -2.93 18.94
C GLN A 131 -2.96 -1.70 19.29
N THR A 132 -2.46 -0.75 20.08
CA THR A 132 -3.16 0.53 20.32
C THR A 132 -2.84 1.60 19.27
N LYS A 133 -1.83 1.39 18.42
CA LYS A 133 -1.39 2.35 17.39
C LYS A 133 -2.05 2.12 16.02
N PHE A 134 -2.73 1.00 15.84
CA PHE A 134 -3.37 0.56 14.60
C PHE A 134 -4.85 0.30 14.82
#